data_AF-A0A3M2T5X2-F1
#
_entry.id   AF-A0A3M2T5X2-F1
#
_cell.length_a   1.000
_cell.length_b   1.000
_cell.length_c   1.000
_cell.angle_alpha   90.00
_cell.angle_beta   90.00
_cell.angle_gamma   90.00
#
_symmetry.space_group_name_H-M   'P 1'
#
loop_
_entity.id
_entity.type
_entity.pdbx_description
1 polymer ?
#
loop_
_entity_poly.entity_id
_entity_poly.type
_entity_poly.pdbx_seq_one_letter_code
_entity_poly.pdbx_strand_id
1 'polypeptide(L)' 'MSAQNEPFYLRYYSGHSGRFGHEFLEFDFRTLSDGSSAAVRYANNSNYRNDSLIRKESEWMGFQRKTMP' A
#
# COMPACT_ATOMS: atom_id res chain seq x y z
N MET A 1 23.26 -5.43 10.58
CA MET A 1 22.38 -4.53 11.35
C MET A 1 21.71 -3.63 10.35
N SER A 2 20.39 -3.73 10.16
CA SER A 2 19.65 -2.78 9.33
C SER A 2 19.75 -1.41 9.99
N ALA A 3 20.19 -0.40 9.24
CA ALA A 3 20.17 0.97 9.73
C ALA A 3 18.71 1.29 10.08
N GLN A 4 18.46 1.74 11.32
CA GLN A 4 17.12 2.01 11.86
C GLN A 4 16.32 3.05 11.05
N ASN A 5 16.89 3.59 9.98
CA ASN A 5 16.40 4.71 9.22
C ASN A 5 16.66 4.56 7.71
N GLU A 6 16.76 3.32 7.22
CA GLU A 6 16.92 3.07 5.79
C GLU A 6 15.57 3.24 5.06
N PRO A 7 15.51 3.99 3.95
CA PRO A 7 14.30 4.09 3.15
C PRO A 7 13.81 2.70 2.73
N PHE A 8 12.55 2.38 3.02
CA PHE A 8 11.92 1.12 2.66
C PHE A 8 10.84 1.34 1.59
N TYR A 9 10.90 0.53 0.54
CA TYR A 9 9.92 0.52 -0.54
C TYR A 9 9.60 -0.91 -0.98
N LEU A 10 8.31 -1.23 -1.05
CA LEU A 10 7.80 -2.48 -1.58
C LEU A 10 6.64 -2.18 -2.52
N ARG A 11 6.66 -2.75 -3.71
CA ARG A 11 5.52 -2.76 -4.63
C ARG A 11 5.25 -4.18 -5.08
N TYR A 12 3.99 -4.57 -5.03
CA TYR A 12 3.50 -5.82 -5.58
C TYR A 12 2.45 -5.53 -6.63
N TYR A 13 2.57 -6.24 -7.74
CA TYR A 13 1.65 -6.15 -8.86
C TYR A 13 1.34 -7.57 -9.31
N SER A 14 0.05 -7.88 -9.46
CA SER A 14 -0.42 -9.08 -10.12
C SER A 14 -1.60 -8.72 -11.00
N GLY A 15 -1.58 -9.14 -12.25
CA GLY A 15 -2.65 -8.87 -13.19
C GLY A 15 -2.58 -9.78 -14.40
N HIS A 16 -3.70 -9.88 -15.09
CA HIS A 16 -3.79 -10.59 -16.36
C HIS A 16 -4.76 -9.88 -17.30
N SER A 17 -4.59 -10.13 -18.59
CA SER A 17 -5.54 -9.69 -19.62
C SER A 17 -6.51 -10.84 -19.89
N GLY A 18 -7.77 -10.65 -19.50
CA GLY A 18 -8.86 -11.58 -19.78
C GLY A 18 -9.73 -11.14 -20.94
N ARG A 19 -10.81 -11.89 -21.18
CA ARG A 19 -11.84 -11.56 -22.19
C ARG A 19 -12.48 -10.19 -21.96
N PHE A 20 -12.51 -9.72 -20.72
CA PHE A 20 -13.20 -8.50 -20.30
C PHE A 20 -12.23 -7.33 -20.03
N GLY A 21 -11.01 -7.41 -20.55
CA GLY A 21 -9.98 -6.40 -20.37
C GLY A 21 -8.98 -6.79 -19.29
N HIS A 22 -8.31 -5.78 -18.77
CA HIS A 22 -7.17 -5.95 -17.87
C HIS A 22 -7.60 -5.91 -16.41
N GLU A 23 -7.44 -7.06 -15.74
CA GLU A 23 -7.72 -7.22 -14.32
C GLU A 23 -6.40 -7.20 -13.54
N PHE A 24 -6.36 -6.44 -12.44
CA PHE A 24 -5.14 -6.35 -11.63
C PHE A 24 -5.42 -6.05 -10.16
N LEU A 25 -4.46 -6.44 -9.34
CA LEU A 25 -4.28 -6.07 -7.95
C LEU A 25 -2.89 -5.48 -7.79
N GLU A 26 -2.82 -4.29 -7.22
CA GLU A 26 -1.57 -3.60 -6.94
C GLU A 26 -1.60 -2.99 -5.54
N PHE A 27 -0.45 -3.04 -4.88
CA PHE A 27 -0.22 -2.24 -3.69
C PHE A 27 1.25 -1.82 -3.58
N ASP A 28 1.48 -0.68 -2.92
CA ASP A 28 2.81 -0.28 -2.51
C ASP A 28 2.85 0.27 -1.09
N PHE A 29 3.98 0.00 -0.43
CA PHE A 29 4.35 0.50 0.88
C PHE A 29 5.62 1.32 0.74
N ARG A 30 5.62 2.54 1.27
CA ARG A 30 6.80 3.40 1.34
C ARG A 30 6.93 3.99 2.73
N THR A 31 8.13 4.00 3.31
CA THR A 31 8.37 4.80 4.51
C THR A 31 8.33 6.29 4.16
N LEU A 32 7.65 7.06 4.99
CA LEU A 32 7.66 8.52 5.01
C LEU A 32 8.39 8.93 6.30
N SER A 33 9.16 10.02 6.25
CA SER A 33 10.10 10.43 7.32
C SER A 33 11.14 9.35 7.69
N ASP A 34 11.71 9.45 8.89
CA ASP A 34 12.79 8.61 9.41
C ASP A 34 12.33 7.19 9.83
N GLY A 35 11.39 6.61 9.07
CA GLY A 35 10.74 5.35 9.40
C GLY A 35 9.61 5.47 10.43
N SER A 36 9.23 6.69 10.82
CA SER A 36 8.16 6.94 11.80
C SER A 36 6.76 7.00 11.20
N SER A 37 6.62 7.18 9.88
CA SER A 37 5.36 6.92 9.17
C SER A 37 5.57 6.15 7.86
N ALA A 38 4.47 5.66 7.28
CA ALA A 38 4.49 4.96 6.00
C ALA A 38 3.24 5.30 5.18
N ALA A 39 3.40 5.49 3.88
CA ALA A 39 2.29 5.57 2.95
C ALA A 39 1.99 4.19 2.36
N VAL A 40 0.70 3.88 2.29
CA VAL A 40 0.16 2.67 1.70
C VAL A 40 -0.78 3.06 0.58
N ARG A 41 -0.56 2.50 -0.60
CA ARG A 41 -1.46 2.65 -1.75
C ARG A 41 -1.95 1.28 -2.18
N TYR A 42 -3.23 1.20 -2.52
CA TYR A 42 -3.90 -0.01 -2.96
C TYR A 42 -4.78 0.31 -4.16
N ALA A 43 -4.67 -0.50 -5.20
CA ALA A 43 -5.53 -0.47 -6.38
C ALA A 43 -5.97 -1.89 -6.73
N ASN A 44 -7.27 -2.09 -6.90
CA ASN A 44 -7.83 -3.36 -7.35
C ASN A 44 -8.87 -3.12 -8.44
N ASN A 45 -8.56 -3.61 -9.64
CA ASN A 45 -9.44 -3.64 -10.78
C ASN A 45 -9.74 -5.10 -11.14
N SER A 46 -10.67 -5.74 -10.44
CA SER A 46 -11.04 -7.13 -10.69
C SER A 46 -12.25 -7.28 -11.61
N ASN A 47 -12.91 -6.19 -12.03
CA ASN A 47 -14.17 -6.22 -12.80
C ASN A 47 -15.24 -7.19 -12.24
N TYR A 48 -15.09 -7.66 -11.00
CA TYR A 48 -15.98 -8.62 -10.40
C TYR A 48 -17.32 -7.94 -10.16
N ARG A 49 -18.39 -8.51 -10.69
CA ARG A 49 -19.75 -7.93 -10.65
C ARG A 49 -19.88 -6.54 -11.28
N ASN A 50 -19.01 -6.19 -12.22
CA ASN A 50 -18.95 -4.83 -12.80
C ASN A 50 -18.65 -3.74 -11.77
N ASP A 51 -17.95 -4.08 -10.68
CA ASP A 51 -17.46 -3.06 -9.75
C ASP A 51 -16.42 -2.16 -10.45
N SER A 52 -16.51 -0.86 -10.18
CA SER A 52 -15.49 0.09 -10.60
C SER A 52 -14.17 -0.14 -9.85
N LEU A 53 -13.05 0.22 -10.47
CA LEU A 53 -11.71 0.22 -9.87
C LEU A 53 -11.73 0.81 -8.44
N ILE A 54 -11.27 0.00 -7.48
CA ILE A 54 -11.12 0.42 -6.08
C ILE A 54 -9.73 1.02 -5.91
N ARG A 55 -9.66 2.25 -5.41
CA ARG A 55 -8.41 2.90 -4.99
C ARG A 55 -8.51 3.30 -3.52
N LYS A 56 -7.47 2.99 -2.75
CA LYS A 56 -7.30 3.44 -1.36
C LYS A 56 -5.88 3.94 -1.16
N GLU A 57 -5.78 5.03 -0.43
CA GLU A 57 -4.51 5.57 0.05
C GLU A 57 -4.64 5.79 1.55
N SER A 58 -3.58 5.49 2.29
CA SER A 58 -3.56 5.68 3.73
C SER A 58 -2.14 5.98 4.20
N GLU A 59 -2.05 6.83 5.21
CA GLU A 59 -0.80 7.05 5.93
C GLU A 59 -0.89 6.33 7.27
N TRP A 60 0.09 5.47 7.53
CA TRP A 60 0.27 4.81 8.79
C TRP A 60 1.26 5.62 9.62
N MET A 61 0.80 6.14 10.76
CA MET A 61 1.68 6.75 11.75
C MET A 61 1.99 5.75 12.85
N GLY A 62 3.27 5.63 13.21
CA GLY A 62 3.69 4.82 14.35
C GLY A 62 2.94 5.26 15.61
N PHE A 63 2.29 4.33 16.30
CA PHE A 63 1.53 4.60 17.52
C PHE A 63 2.48 5.19 18.57
N GLN A 64 2.38 6.50 18.84
CA GLN A 64 3.08 7.11 19.97
C GLN A 64 2.58 6.40 21.23
N ARG A 65 3.44 5.65 21.91
CA ARG A 65 3.09 5.07 23.22
C ARG A 65 2.70 6.23 24.11
N LYS A 66 1.41 6.34 24.42
CA LYS A 66 0.92 7.26 25.43
C LYS A 66 1.43 6.75 26.76
N THR A 67 2.60 7.20 27.20
CA THR A 67 3.05 7.02 28.58
C THR A 67 2.04 7.76 29.45
N MET A 68 1.16 7.02 30.11
CA MET A 68 0.35 7.60 31.18
C MET A 68 1.29 7.99 32.33
N PRO A 69 1.05 9.13 33.00
CA PRO A 69 1.82 9.55 34.15
C PRO A 69 1.73 8.57 35.32
#